data_AF-S9SSV4-F1
#
_entry.id   AF-S9SSV4-F1
#
_cell.length_a   1.000
_cell.length_b   1.000
_cell.length_c   1.000
_cell.angle_alpha   90.00
_cell.angle_beta   90.00
_cell.angle_gamma   90.00
#
_symmetry.space_group_name_H-M   'P 1'
#
loop_
_entity.id
_entity.type
_entity.pdbx_description
1 polymer ?
#
loop_
_entity_poly.entity_id
_entity_poly.type
_entity_poly.pdbx_seq_one_letter_code
_entity_poly.pdbx_strand_id
1 'polypeptide(L)'
;MKKRAYDGFPLIIETETDGFIYGEITDHLHYDDDVGCLTGDGFVQAPDGNRAGVIWQVEDIVSVSVCREPEEDRWGVYNVWFDRPIKTTADIVHNFRNVLPLLKEAYHAATGKKD
;
A
#
# COMPACT_ATOMS: atom_id res chain seq x y z
N MET A 1 6.51 16.76 18.20
CA MET A 1 6.60 16.00 16.93
C MET A 1 5.20 15.68 16.48
N LYS A 2 4.82 15.98 15.24
CA LYS A 2 3.58 15.46 14.67
C LYS A 2 3.68 13.94 14.60
N LYS A 3 2.63 13.24 15.03
CA LYS A 3 2.54 11.78 14.93
C LYS A 3 2.35 11.43 13.45
N ARG A 4 3.19 10.55 12.90
CA ARG A 4 3.08 10.14 11.51
C ARG A 4 2.08 8.98 11.43
N ALA A 5 1.27 8.93 10.38
CA ALA A 5 0.34 7.84 10.17
C ALA A 5 1.08 6.48 10.15
N TYR A 6 0.50 5.47 10.79
CA TYR A 6 1.04 4.11 10.85
C TYR A 6 2.43 3.98 11.49
N ASP A 7 2.80 4.90 12.40
CA ASP A 7 3.98 4.72 13.23
C ASP A 7 3.87 3.43 14.07
N GLY A 8 4.94 2.63 14.07
CA GLY A 8 5.03 1.35 14.76
C GLY A 8 4.78 0.12 13.89
N PHE A 9 4.25 0.29 12.68
CA PHE A 9 4.11 -0.80 11.71
C PHE A 9 5.37 -0.98 10.85
N PRO A 10 5.72 -2.23 10.49
CA PRO A 10 6.93 -2.52 9.73
C PRO A 10 6.80 -2.07 8.27
N LEU A 11 7.96 -1.77 7.67
CA LEU A 11 8.12 -1.62 6.23
C LEU A 11 8.68 -2.91 5.66
N ILE A 12 8.17 -3.32 4.49
CA ILE A 12 8.70 -4.46 3.75
C ILE A 12 9.69 -3.91 2.72
N ILE A 13 10.97 -3.86 3.10
CA ILE A 13 12.02 -3.19 2.34
C ILE A 13 12.19 -3.77 0.92
N GLU A 14 11.85 -5.03 0.72
CA GLU A 14 11.92 -5.73 -0.56
C GLU A 14 10.98 -5.12 -1.61
N THR A 15 9.96 -4.40 -1.16
CA THR A 15 9.00 -3.70 -2.03
C THR A 15 9.53 -2.37 -2.56
N GLU A 16 10.67 -1.87 -2.04
CA GLU A 16 11.22 -0.57 -2.44
C GLU A 16 11.32 -0.48 -3.97
N THR A 17 10.62 0.52 -4.51
CA THR A 17 10.60 0.84 -5.93
C THR A 17 10.42 2.35 -6.07
N ASP A 18 11.38 3.03 -6.68
CA ASP A 18 11.40 4.50 -6.85
C ASP A 18 11.20 5.28 -5.55
N GLY A 19 11.74 4.77 -4.43
CA GLY A 19 11.60 5.36 -3.09
C GLY A 19 10.25 5.14 -2.41
N PHE A 20 9.29 4.49 -3.08
CA PHE A 20 8.06 4.03 -2.45
C PHE A 20 8.25 2.67 -1.81
N ILE A 21 7.71 2.49 -0.60
CA ILE A 21 7.83 1.25 0.17
C ILE A 21 6.48 0.88 0.76
N TYR A 22 6.08 -0.39 0.64
CA TYR A 22 4.90 -0.93 1.29
C TYR A 22 5.17 -1.14 2.78
N GLY A 23 4.17 -0.79 3.58
CA GLY A 23 4.12 -1.03 5.00
C GLY A 23 2.97 -1.96 5.35
N GLU A 24 3.24 -2.90 6.23
CA GLU A 24 2.33 -3.98 6.55
C GLU A 24 1.53 -3.69 7.82
N ILE A 25 0.21 -3.88 7.76
CA ILE A 25 -0.69 -3.81 8.92
C ILE A 25 -1.29 -5.20 9.19
N THR A 26 -1.84 -5.84 8.16
CA THR A 26 -2.25 -7.25 8.23
C THR A 26 -1.02 -8.14 8.07
N ASP A 27 -0.76 -9.02 9.04
CA ASP A 27 0.34 -9.98 8.99
C ASP A 27 0.10 -11.06 7.92
N HIS A 28 0.86 -10.99 6.82
CA HIS A 28 0.74 -11.91 5.69
C HIS A 28 1.11 -13.36 5.99
N LEU A 29 1.75 -13.64 7.13
CA LEU A 29 2.10 -15.00 7.54
C LEU A 29 0.96 -15.70 8.29
N HIS A 30 -0.07 -14.96 8.70
CA HIS A 30 -1.27 -15.47 9.36
C HIS A 30 -2.47 -15.35 8.42
N TYR A 31 -2.45 -16.11 7.32
CA TYR A 31 -3.49 -16.08 6.30
C TYR A 31 -4.75 -16.87 6.66
N ASP A 32 -5.89 -16.36 6.19
CA ASP A 32 -7.23 -16.92 6.45
C ASP A 32 -7.68 -17.99 5.43
N ASP A 33 -6.91 -18.21 4.35
CA ASP A 33 -7.20 -19.17 3.27
C ASP A 33 -5.94 -19.96 2.87
N ASP A 34 -6.10 -21.20 2.39
CA ASP A 34 -5.00 -22.08 1.96
C ASP A 34 -4.12 -21.46 0.86
N VAL A 35 -4.70 -20.58 0.03
CA VAL A 35 -3.97 -19.88 -1.04
C VAL A 35 -3.22 -18.62 -0.57
N GLY A 36 -3.42 -18.18 0.68
CA GLY A 36 -2.88 -16.96 1.25
C GLY A 36 -3.95 -15.93 1.60
N CYS A 37 -3.55 -14.73 2.01
CA CYS A 37 -4.47 -13.64 2.31
C CYS A 37 -5.13 -13.11 1.02
N LEU A 38 -6.47 -13.04 1.03
CA LEU A 38 -7.27 -12.49 -0.08
C LEU A 38 -7.68 -11.02 0.15
N THR A 39 -7.60 -10.56 1.40
CA THR A 39 -7.87 -9.18 1.80
C THR A 39 -6.92 -8.76 2.93
N GLY A 40 -6.77 -7.47 3.14
CA GLY A 40 -6.03 -6.95 4.29
C GLY A 40 -5.85 -5.45 4.25
N ASP A 41 -5.08 -4.96 5.23
CA ASP A 41 -4.72 -3.57 5.39
C ASP A 41 -3.20 -3.40 5.28
N GLY A 42 -2.79 -2.23 4.79
CA GLY A 42 -1.40 -1.81 4.75
C GLY A 42 -1.30 -0.29 4.63
N PHE A 43 -0.11 0.16 4.31
CA PHE A 43 0.14 1.54 3.94
C PHE A 43 1.25 1.60 2.90
N VAL A 44 1.39 2.76 2.26
CA VAL A 44 2.52 3.04 1.38
C VAL A 44 3.23 4.28 1.88
N GLN A 45 4.55 4.20 2.01
CA GLN A 45 5.42 5.32 2.29
C GLN A 45 5.97 5.87 0.98
N ALA A 46 5.78 7.16 0.73
CA ALA A 46 6.33 7.88 -0.40
C ALA A 46 7.80 8.28 -0.14
N PRO A 47 8.56 8.71 -1.17
CA PRO A 47 9.96 9.09 -1.04
C PRO A 47 10.22 10.22 -0.03
N ASP A 48 9.25 11.11 0.16
CA ASP A 48 9.32 12.21 1.13
C ASP A 48 8.97 11.79 2.57
N GLY A 49 8.70 10.50 2.79
CA GLY A 49 8.36 9.92 4.08
C GLY A 49 6.89 10.05 4.47
N ASN A 50 6.06 10.76 3.70
CA ASN A 50 4.62 10.80 3.92
C ASN A 50 3.97 9.47 3.54
N ARG A 51 2.84 9.15 4.18
CA ARG A 51 2.19 7.84 4.05
C ARG A 51 0.74 7.96 3.61
N ALA A 52 0.22 6.93 2.96
CA ALA A 52 -1.21 6.72 2.76
C ALA A 52 -1.62 5.33 3.20
N GLY A 53 -2.87 5.21 3.66
CA GLY A 53 -3.46 3.92 3.97
C GLY A 53 -3.83 3.14 2.71
N VAL A 54 -3.75 1.82 2.81
CA VAL A 54 -4.17 0.89 1.77
C VAL A 54 -5.11 -0.12 2.39
N ILE A 55 -6.32 -0.23 1.84
CA ILE A 55 -7.25 -1.33 2.10
C ILE A 55 -7.24 -2.16 0.83
N TRP A 56 -6.79 -3.41 0.91
CA TRP A 56 -6.56 -4.20 -0.29
C TRP A 56 -7.38 -5.48 -0.30
N GLN A 57 -7.70 -5.92 -1.52
CA GLN A 57 -8.32 -7.22 -1.79
C GLN A 57 -7.83 -7.76 -3.14
N VAL A 58 -7.95 -9.07 -3.34
CA VAL A 58 -7.61 -9.73 -4.60
C VAL A 58 -8.80 -9.69 -5.55
N GLU A 59 -8.58 -9.22 -6.77
CA GLU A 59 -9.58 -9.19 -7.85
C GLU A 59 -8.91 -9.47 -9.21
N ASP A 60 -9.72 -9.64 -10.25
CA ASP A 60 -9.24 -9.90 -11.62
C ASP A 60 -8.54 -8.67 -12.26
N ILE A 61 -8.83 -7.46 -11.78
CA ILE A 61 -8.35 -6.21 -12.37
C ILE A 61 -7.60 -5.40 -11.32
N VAL A 62 -6.32 -5.11 -11.59
CA VAL A 62 -5.53 -4.18 -10.78
C VAL A 62 -6.08 -2.78 -10.90
N SER A 63 -6.38 -2.17 -9.76
CA SER A 63 -7.00 -0.85 -9.70
C SER A 63 -6.72 -0.17 -8.37
N VAL A 64 -6.88 1.16 -8.35
CA VAL A 64 -6.82 2.00 -7.16
C VAL A 64 -8.02 2.94 -7.18
N SER A 65 -8.70 3.08 -6.05
CA SER A 65 -9.72 4.11 -5.87
C SER A 65 -9.56 4.83 -4.54
N VAL A 66 -10.01 6.08 -4.47
CA VAL A 66 -9.98 6.85 -3.23
C VAL A 66 -11.02 6.27 -2.26
N CYS A 67 -10.56 5.81 -1.11
CA CYS A 67 -11.42 5.47 0.03
C CYS A 67 -11.62 6.70 0.92
N ARG A 68 -10.53 7.44 1.21
CA ARG A 68 -10.55 8.70 1.95
C ARG A 68 -9.58 9.70 1.32
N GLU A 69 -10.04 10.94 1.18
CA GLU A 69 -9.24 12.06 0.70
C GLU A 69 -8.03 12.35 1.61
N PRO A 70 -7.03 13.11 1.13
CA PRO A 70 -5.86 13.49 1.91
C PRO A 70 -6.21 14.20 3.23
N GLU A 71 -5.45 13.91 4.28
CA GLU A 71 -5.56 14.50 5.61
C GLU A 71 -4.20 15.11 6.04
N GLU A 72 -4.15 15.75 7.21
CA GLU A 72 -2.94 16.42 7.69
C GLU A 72 -1.75 15.48 7.92
N ASP A 73 -2.01 14.19 8.20
CA ASP A 73 -1.01 13.18 8.55
C ASP A 73 -0.78 12.11 7.47
N ARG A 74 -1.59 12.11 6.41
CA ARG A 74 -1.51 11.14 5.30
C ARG A 74 -2.04 11.70 3.99
N TRP A 75 -1.46 11.27 2.88
CA TRP A 75 -1.86 11.72 1.54
C TRP A 75 -3.10 10.97 1.00
N GLY A 76 -3.79 10.19 1.83
CA GLY A 76 -5.07 9.55 1.50
C GLY A 76 -5.22 8.16 2.14
N VAL A 77 -6.36 7.53 1.88
CA VAL A 77 -6.56 6.08 2.05
C VAL A 77 -7.16 5.56 0.76
N TYR A 78 -6.65 4.44 0.26
CA TYR A 78 -7.02 3.90 -1.03
C TYR A 78 -7.55 2.48 -0.93
N ASN A 79 -8.61 2.17 -1.67
CA ASN A 79 -8.91 0.78 -1.96
C ASN A 79 -7.99 0.34 -3.10
N VAL A 80 -7.34 -0.80 -2.92
CA VAL A 80 -6.35 -1.36 -3.84
C VAL A 80 -6.76 -2.77 -4.23
N TRP A 81 -6.71 -3.05 -5.52
CA TRP A 81 -7.02 -4.37 -6.05
C TRP A 81 -5.74 -5.03 -6.55
N PHE A 82 -5.37 -6.13 -5.91
CA PHE A 82 -4.21 -6.95 -6.26
C PHE A 82 -4.61 -8.10 -7.19
N ASP A 83 -3.67 -8.55 -8.04
CA ASP A 83 -3.91 -9.62 -9.01
C ASP A 83 -3.60 -11.02 -8.47
N ARG A 84 -3.12 -11.15 -7.22
CA ARG A 84 -2.90 -12.44 -6.58
C ARG A 84 -2.98 -12.42 -5.06
N PRO A 85 -3.31 -13.57 -4.44
CA PRO A 85 -3.21 -13.78 -3.00
C PRO A 85 -1.80 -13.52 -2.47
N ILE A 86 -1.72 -13.12 -1.20
CA ILE A 86 -0.44 -12.89 -0.52
C ILE A 86 -0.16 -14.06 0.43
N LYS A 87 0.90 -14.82 0.17
CA LYS A 87 1.37 -15.90 1.06
C LYS A 87 2.82 -15.72 1.47
N THR A 88 3.58 -15.00 0.67
CA THR A 88 5.00 -14.76 0.85
C THR A 88 5.34 -13.30 0.62
N THR A 89 6.49 -12.86 1.10
CA THR A 89 7.03 -11.54 0.80
C THR A 89 7.15 -11.29 -0.71
N ALA A 90 7.44 -12.33 -1.50
CA ALA A 90 7.51 -12.20 -2.96
C ALA A 90 6.16 -11.83 -3.59
N ASP A 91 5.05 -12.31 -3.02
CA ASP A 91 3.70 -11.94 -3.49
C ASP A 91 3.41 -10.47 -3.20
N ILE A 92 3.83 -9.96 -2.04
CA ILE A 92 3.72 -8.54 -1.70
C ILE A 92 4.54 -7.70 -2.68
N VAL A 93 5.78 -8.11 -2.97
CA VAL A 93 6.65 -7.41 -3.93
C VAL A 93 6.01 -7.35 -5.32
N HIS A 94 5.44 -8.46 -5.79
CA HIS A 94 4.71 -8.51 -7.06
C HIS A 94 3.52 -7.55 -7.05
N ASN A 95 2.62 -7.72 -6.09
CA ASN A 95 1.37 -6.95 -5.99
C ASN A 95 1.63 -5.46 -5.86
N PHE A 96 2.57 -5.08 -4.99
CA PHE A 96 2.92 -3.68 -4.78
C PHE A 96 3.48 -3.04 -6.05
N ARG A 97 4.43 -3.69 -6.72
CA ARG A 97 5.00 -3.15 -7.97
C ARG A 97 3.98 -3.06 -9.10
N ASN A 98 3.03 -3.99 -9.15
CA ASN A 98 1.99 -4.00 -10.17
C ASN A 98 1.03 -2.82 -10.00
N VAL A 99 0.69 -2.45 -8.76
CA VAL A 99 -0.22 -1.33 -8.49
C VAL A 99 0.48 0.02 -8.32
N LEU A 100 1.80 0.02 -8.14
CA LEU A 100 2.58 1.24 -7.85
C LEU A 100 2.37 2.37 -8.86
N PRO A 101 2.28 2.14 -10.19
CA PRO A 101 1.99 3.23 -11.13
C PRO A 101 0.71 3.99 -10.80
N LEU A 102 -0.35 3.29 -10.39
CA LEU A 102 -1.63 3.88 -10.01
C LEU A 102 -1.53 4.61 -8.65
N LEU A 103 -0.76 4.07 -7.71
CA LEU A 103 -0.51 4.75 -6.42
C LEU A 103 0.32 6.03 -6.60
N LYS A 104 1.23 6.08 -7.58
CA LYS A 104 1.99 7.29 -7.92
C LYS A 104 1.09 8.38 -8.49
N GLU A 105 0.18 8.03 -9.39
CA GLU A 105 -0.84 8.96 -9.89
C GLU A 105 -1.69 9.53 -8.73
N ALA A 106 -2.11 8.66 -7.81
CA ALA A 106 -2.85 9.06 -6.63
C ALA A 106 -2.05 9.99 -5.70
N TYR A 107 -0.77 9.71 -5.49
CA TYR A 107 0.13 10.56 -4.71
C TYR A 107 0.33 11.94 -5.37
N HIS A 108 0.49 12.00 -6.69
CA HIS A 108 0.59 13.27 -7.42
C HIS A 108 -0.69 14.08 -7.32
N ALA A 109 -1.85 13.43 -7.50
CA ALA A 109 -3.15 14.09 -7.37
C ALA A 109 -3.37 14.65 -5.96
N ALA A 110 -2.98 13.89 -4.92
CA ALA A 110 -3.14 14.28 -3.53
C ALA A 110 -2.20 15.42 -3.09
N THR A 111 -0.99 15.50 -3.64
CA THR A 111 0.06 16.38 -3.11
C THR A 111 0.52 17.48 -4.07
N GLY A 112 0.20 17.36 -5.36
CA GLY A 112 0.75 18.22 -6.42
C GLY A 112 2.24 18.04 -6.68
N LYS A 113 2.90 17.07 -6.00
CA LYS A 113 4.32 16.76 -6.18
C LYS A 113 4.49 15.75 -7.31
N LYS A 114 5.61 15.84 -8.03
CA LYS A 114 6.09 14.76 -8.91
C LYS A 114 7.03 13.86 -8.10
N ASP A 115 6.99 12.56 -8.37
CA ASP A 115 7.85 11.54 -7.76
C ASP A 115 9.26 11.56 -8.37
#